data_AF-A0A2K8MNS9-F1
#
_entry.id   AF-A0A2K8MNS9-F1
#
_cell.length_a   1.000
_cell.length_b   1.000
_cell.length_c   1.000
_cell.angle_alpha   90.00
_cell.angle_beta   90.00
_cell.angle_gamma   90.00
#
_symmetry.space_group_name_H-M   'P 1'
#
loop_
_entity.id
_entity.type
_entity.pdbx_description
1 polymer ?
#
loop_
_entity_poly.entity_id
_entity_poly.type
_entity_poly.pdbx_seq_one_letter_code
_entity_poly.pdbx_strand_id
1 'polypeptide(L)'
;MSAIEKLRGLGALARSAPAAIAIGAVGIASIALAADVAQTDETQVTGLLKTRLPKTQLTKVDCKKVDGLCEVTAGENLFYVNHGARYLIIGRVYDMETRQDLTAARLLEINPDMLVGGAAKANAAAAEAPDEAAPEVSAAKGGVGRTTLPVRPVALNLASLPSDGAIVWGNRAAKQTVTVFTDFRCGYCRALTNVLRSMDVRVVERPISVLGSRDIADRVYCSKNQEQALHAAYAGEPFKAPGSCDTKGLDANEKFAQKHGLSGTPVIVRSDGAMLEGYRPKEFLEAWLKGAKS
;
A
#
# COMPACT_ATOMS: atom_id res chain seq x y z
N MET A 1 -34.57 -60.27 -15.07
CA MET A 1 -34.63 -61.66 -14.59
C MET A 1 -34.59 -62.57 -15.81
N SER A 2 -33.58 -63.45 -15.86
CA SER A 2 -33.34 -64.60 -16.74
C SER A 2 -33.30 -64.50 -18.27
N ALA A 3 -32.22 -65.08 -18.78
CA ALA A 3 -32.09 -65.91 -19.99
C ALA A 3 -31.75 -65.27 -21.35
N ILE A 4 -30.92 -66.03 -22.10
CA ILE A 4 -30.79 -66.15 -23.57
C ILE A 4 -29.46 -65.63 -24.17
N GLU A 5 -28.54 -66.59 -24.36
CA GLU A 5 -27.89 -66.95 -25.64
C GLU A 5 -27.17 -65.87 -26.48
N LYS A 6 -25.85 -66.01 -26.66
CA LYS A 6 -25.28 -66.62 -27.89
C LYS A 6 -23.75 -66.67 -27.86
N LEU A 7 -23.26 -67.88 -28.10
CA LEU A 7 -21.88 -68.29 -28.31
C LEU A 7 -21.59 -68.34 -29.82
N ARG A 8 -20.30 -68.17 -30.17
CA ARG A 8 -19.53 -68.78 -31.28
C ARG A 8 -19.07 -67.93 -32.47
N GLY A 9 -17.78 -68.17 -32.76
CA GLY A 9 -17.17 -68.19 -34.10
C GLY A 9 -16.12 -67.09 -34.27
N LEU A 10 -14.89 -67.29 -34.73
CA LEU A 10 -14.11 -68.41 -35.29
C LEU A 10 -12.63 -68.03 -35.02
N GLY A 11 -11.72 -68.94 -34.71
CA GLY A 11 -11.05 -69.80 -35.70
C GLY A 11 -9.63 -69.31 -35.95
N ALA A 12 -8.66 -70.05 -35.42
CA ALA A 12 -7.22 -69.82 -35.51
C ALA A 12 -6.66 -69.97 -36.93
N LEU A 13 -5.62 -69.22 -37.28
CA LEU A 13 -4.61 -69.60 -38.27
C LEU A 13 -3.26 -68.97 -37.91
N ALA A 14 -2.26 -69.83 -37.76
CA ALA A 14 -0.86 -69.52 -37.52
C ALA A 14 -0.13 -69.13 -38.82
N ARG A 15 0.92 -68.30 -38.74
CA ARG A 15 2.19 -68.47 -39.48
C ARG A 15 3.28 -67.47 -39.06
N SER A 16 4.50 -67.94 -39.22
CA SER A 16 5.79 -67.52 -38.70
C SER A 16 6.55 -66.49 -39.56
N ALA A 17 7.49 -65.82 -38.88
CA ALA A 17 8.82 -65.35 -39.33
C ALA A 17 9.00 -63.85 -39.70
N PRO A 18 10.22 -63.29 -39.47
CA PRO A 18 10.48 -61.88 -39.24
C PRO A 18 11.04 -61.15 -40.48
N ALA A 19 10.87 -59.83 -40.54
CA ALA A 19 11.62 -58.98 -41.48
C ALA A 19 11.91 -57.62 -40.84
N ALA A 20 13.21 -57.31 -40.73
CA ALA A 20 13.74 -56.05 -40.27
C ALA A 20 13.69 -54.98 -41.37
N ILE A 21 13.26 -53.76 -41.03
CA ILE A 21 13.52 -52.49 -41.75
C ILE A 21 13.60 -51.41 -40.65
N ALA A 22 14.80 -51.05 -40.19
CA ALA A 22 15.60 -49.90 -40.62
C ALA A 22 15.12 -48.53 -40.07
N ILE A 23 15.98 -47.98 -39.20
CA ILE A 23 16.39 -46.56 -39.06
C ILE A 23 15.28 -45.53 -38.87
N GLY A 24 15.20 -44.99 -37.66
CA GLY A 24 14.54 -43.73 -37.37
C GLY A 24 15.06 -43.17 -36.05
N ALA A 25 16.17 -42.43 -36.11
CA ALA A 25 16.62 -41.57 -35.03
C ALA A 25 15.51 -40.56 -34.71
N VAL A 26 14.81 -40.74 -33.58
CA VAL A 26 13.93 -39.71 -33.03
C VAL A 26 14.65 -39.08 -31.86
N GLY A 27 14.94 -37.80 -32.04
CA GLY A 27 15.87 -37.02 -31.27
C GLY A 27 15.44 -36.83 -29.82
N ILE A 28 16.43 -36.86 -28.96
CA ILE A 28 16.39 -36.30 -27.62
C ILE A 28 16.42 -34.77 -27.81
N ALA A 29 15.26 -34.15 -27.97
CA ALA A 29 15.14 -32.69 -27.96
C ALA A 29 13.74 -32.30 -27.50
N SER A 30 13.49 -32.37 -26.20
CA SER A 30 12.27 -31.81 -25.61
C SER A 30 12.56 -31.29 -24.19
N ILE A 31 13.44 -30.29 -24.09
CA ILE A 31 13.54 -29.43 -22.91
C ILE A 31 13.70 -27.99 -23.41
N ALA A 32 12.60 -27.37 -23.83
CA ALA A 32 12.55 -25.92 -24.09
C ALA A 32 11.12 -25.32 -24.05
N LEU A 33 10.12 -25.98 -23.42
CA LEU A 33 8.71 -25.55 -23.52
C LEU A 33 8.19 -24.68 -22.36
N ALA A 34 9.03 -24.26 -21.41
CA ALA A 34 8.57 -23.46 -20.26
C ALA A 34 8.62 -21.94 -20.50
N ALA A 35 9.44 -21.47 -21.44
CA ALA A 35 9.62 -20.03 -21.68
C ALA A 35 8.47 -19.42 -22.52
N ASP A 36 7.91 -20.19 -23.46
CA ASP A 36 6.86 -19.71 -24.37
C ASP A 36 5.49 -19.50 -23.69
N VAL A 37 5.17 -20.32 -22.68
CA VAL A 37 3.85 -20.27 -22.01
C VAL A 37 3.72 -18.99 -21.18
N ALA A 38 4.77 -18.61 -20.45
CA ALA A 38 4.76 -17.42 -19.62
C ALA A 38 4.73 -16.11 -20.43
N GLN A 39 5.33 -16.12 -21.63
CA GLN A 39 5.31 -14.94 -22.52
C GLN A 39 3.96 -14.75 -23.22
N THR A 40 3.23 -15.85 -23.44
CA THR A 40 1.88 -15.84 -23.99
C THR A 40 0.87 -15.25 -22.99
N ASP A 41 1.00 -15.57 -21.71
CA ASP A 41 0.09 -15.07 -20.66
C ASP A 41 0.21 -13.56 -20.43
N GLU A 42 1.43 -13.02 -20.35
CA GLU A 42 1.65 -11.58 -20.13
C GLU A 42 1.06 -10.72 -21.27
N THR A 43 1.20 -11.18 -22.52
CA THR A 43 0.68 -10.47 -23.69
C THR A 43 -0.85 -10.52 -23.76
N GLN A 44 -1.45 -11.67 -23.42
CA GLN A 44 -2.90 -11.83 -23.34
C GLN A 44 -3.50 -10.94 -22.24
N VAL A 45 -2.93 -10.97 -21.04
CA VAL A 45 -3.37 -10.16 -19.89
C VAL A 45 -3.26 -8.68 -20.23
N THR A 46 -2.15 -8.24 -20.82
CA THR A 46 -1.95 -6.84 -21.24
C THR A 46 -3.02 -6.40 -22.25
N GLY A 47 -3.36 -7.24 -23.22
CA GLY A 47 -4.42 -6.96 -24.19
C GLY A 47 -5.78 -6.76 -23.52
N LEU A 48 -6.16 -7.68 -22.63
CA LEU A 48 -7.42 -7.61 -21.89
C LEU A 48 -7.49 -6.38 -20.97
N LEU A 49 -6.36 -6.01 -20.35
CA LEU A 49 -6.27 -4.84 -19.48
C LEU A 49 -6.45 -3.54 -20.25
N LYS A 50 -5.89 -3.41 -21.46
CA LYS A 50 -6.09 -2.22 -22.29
C LYS A 50 -7.56 -2.02 -22.66
N THR A 51 -8.30 -3.11 -22.91
CA THR A 51 -9.74 -3.04 -23.19
C THR A 51 -10.55 -2.63 -21.96
N ARG A 52 -10.18 -3.11 -20.76
CA ARG A 52 -10.94 -2.87 -19.52
C ARG A 52 -10.55 -1.58 -18.81
N LEU A 53 -9.31 -1.13 -18.95
CA LEU A 53 -8.72 0.04 -18.31
C LEU A 53 -8.09 0.99 -19.35
N PRO A 54 -8.87 1.55 -20.30
CA PRO A 54 -8.33 2.38 -21.38
C PRO A 54 -7.71 3.70 -20.89
N LYS A 55 -8.02 4.12 -19.65
CA LYS A 55 -7.47 5.34 -19.03
C LYS A 55 -6.21 5.09 -18.19
N THR A 56 -5.78 3.84 -18.04
CA THR A 56 -4.65 3.46 -17.19
C THR A 56 -3.42 3.18 -18.03
N GLN A 57 -2.33 3.89 -17.78
CA GLN A 57 -1.06 3.68 -18.46
C GLN A 57 -0.33 2.49 -17.84
N LEU A 58 -0.42 1.33 -18.48
CA LEU A 58 0.27 0.11 -18.07
C LEU A 58 1.76 0.23 -18.42
N THR A 59 2.62 0.10 -17.41
CA THR A 59 4.08 0.21 -17.56
C THR A 59 4.74 -1.17 -17.64
N LYS A 60 4.32 -2.11 -16.78
CA LYS A 60 4.88 -3.47 -16.72
C LYS A 60 3.82 -4.46 -16.23
N VAL A 61 3.85 -5.68 -16.76
CA VAL A 61 3.07 -6.83 -16.29
C VAL A 61 4.03 -7.98 -16.04
N ASP A 62 3.92 -8.66 -14.89
CA ASP A 62 4.73 -9.83 -14.53
C ASP A 62 3.83 -10.91 -13.93
N CYS A 63 3.66 -12.02 -14.65
CA CYS A 63 2.82 -13.14 -14.22
C CYS A 63 3.61 -14.26 -13.53
N LYS A 64 4.92 -14.08 -13.33
CA LYS A 64 5.81 -15.13 -12.78
C LYS A 64 6.05 -15.00 -11.28
N LYS A 65 5.67 -13.85 -10.69
CA LYS A 65 5.95 -13.53 -9.29
C LYS A 65 5.00 -14.19 -8.30
N VAL A 66 3.75 -14.37 -8.68
CA VAL A 66 2.70 -14.92 -7.81
C VAL A 66 1.88 -15.91 -8.62
N ASP A 67 1.85 -17.16 -8.19
CA ASP A 67 1.09 -18.18 -8.91
C ASP A 67 -0.40 -17.81 -9.01
N GLY A 68 -0.91 -17.78 -10.24
CA GLY A 68 -2.30 -17.45 -10.54
C GLY A 68 -2.63 -15.95 -10.54
N LEU A 69 -1.66 -15.08 -10.23
CA LEU A 69 -1.82 -13.62 -10.24
C LEU A 69 -0.70 -12.94 -11.02
N CYS A 70 -1.09 -12.05 -11.93
CA CYS A 70 -0.17 -11.15 -12.59
C CYS A 70 -0.06 -9.84 -11.82
N GLU A 71 1.17 -9.46 -11.50
CA GLU A 71 1.51 -8.14 -11.00
C GLU A 71 1.45 -7.14 -12.16
N VAL A 72 0.77 -6.01 -11.94
CA VAL A 72 0.63 -4.95 -12.93
C VAL A 72 1.08 -3.63 -12.32
N THR A 73 2.06 -3.02 -12.97
CA THR A 73 2.56 -1.68 -12.65
C THR A 73 1.94 -0.67 -13.61
N ALA A 74 1.33 0.38 -13.07
CA ALA A 74 0.83 1.52 -13.81
C ALA A 74 1.31 2.84 -13.18
N GLY A 75 2.42 3.37 -13.70
CA GLY A 75 3.12 4.50 -13.07
C GLY A 75 3.60 4.13 -11.68
N GLU A 76 3.15 4.87 -10.67
CA GLU A 76 3.50 4.64 -9.25
C GLU A 76 2.59 3.60 -8.55
N ASN A 77 1.54 3.12 -9.22
CA ASN A 77 0.58 2.19 -8.64
C ASN A 77 0.90 0.75 -9.04
N LEU A 78 0.78 -0.14 -8.05
CA LEU A 78 0.92 -1.58 -8.21
C LEU A 78 -0.39 -2.27 -7.83
N PHE A 79 -0.90 -3.15 -8.69
CA PHE A 79 -2.08 -3.96 -8.42
C PHE A 79 -1.94 -5.35 -9.04
N TYR A 80 -2.78 -6.28 -8.61
CA TYR A 80 -2.74 -7.67 -9.06
C TYR A 80 -4.01 -8.02 -9.83
N VAL A 81 -3.88 -8.85 -10.85
CA VAL A 81 -5.01 -9.34 -11.65
C VAL A 81 -4.88 -10.83 -11.90
N ASN A 82 -5.99 -11.54 -12.05
CA ASN A 82 -5.93 -12.93 -12.50
C ASN A 82 -5.60 -12.99 -14.01
N HIS A 83 -5.15 -14.15 -14.51
CA HIS A 83 -4.78 -14.33 -15.94
C HIS A 83 -5.92 -13.96 -16.93
N GLY A 84 -7.19 -14.07 -16.51
CA GLY A 84 -8.34 -13.62 -17.32
C GLY A 84 -8.66 -12.12 -17.22
N ALA A 85 -7.83 -11.34 -16.51
CA ALA A 85 -8.00 -9.93 -16.16
C ALA A 85 -9.38 -9.56 -15.58
N ARG A 86 -10.14 -10.54 -15.07
CA ARG A 86 -11.56 -10.44 -14.64
C ARG A 86 -11.69 -9.80 -13.28
N TYR A 87 -10.74 -10.09 -12.41
CA TYR A 87 -10.69 -9.59 -11.05
C TYR A 87 -9.42 -8.77 -10.90
N LEU A 88 -9.57 -7.61 -10.25
CA LEU A 88 -8.48 -6.72 -9.90
C LEU A 88 -8.42 -6.63 -8.38
N ILE A 89 -7.22 -6.79 -7.83
CA ILE A 89 -6.95 -6.82 -6.40
C ILE A 89 -6.01 -5.66 -6.09
N ILE A 90 -6.44 -4.79 -5.17
CA ILE A 90 -5.63 -3.69 -4.62
C ILE A 90 -5.23 -4.07 -3.21
N GLY A 91 -3.93 -4.15 -2.93
CA GLY A 91 -3.43 -4.57 -1.63
C GLY A 91 -1.96 -4.97 -1.68
N ARG A 92 -1.55 -5.77 -0.70
CA ARG A 92 -0.20 -6.34 -0.62
C ARG A 92 -0.29 -7.86 -0.67
N VAL A 93 0.69 -8.47 -1.33
CA VAL A 93 0.88 -9.92 -1.38
C VAL A 93 2.06 -10.28 -0.49
N TYR A 94 1.76 -11.12 0.50
CA TYR A 94 2.74 -11.71 1.39
C TYR A 94 3.02 -13.12 0.94
N ASP A 95 4.29 -13.41 0.70
CA ASP A 95 4.75 -14.78 0.62
C ASP A 95 4.80 -15.34 2.05
N MET A 96 4.00 -16.37 2.31
CA MET A 96 3.87 -16.99 3.64
C MET A 96 4.97 -18.02 3.91
N GLU A 97 5.62 -18.54 2.86
CA GLU A 97 6.74 -19.47 2.97
C GLU A 97 8.02 -18.71 3.33
N THR A 98 8.33 -17.66 2.57
CA THR A 98 9.52 -16.82 2.80
C THR A 98 9.28 -15.69 3.81
N ARG A 99 8.01 -15.48 4.22
CA ARG A 99 7.56 -14.39 5.10
C ARG A 99 7.92 -12.99 4.57
N GLN A 100 7.95 -12.85 3.25
CA GLN A 100 8.35 -11.62 2.57
C GLN A 100 7.13 -10.85 2.03
N ASP A 101 7.17 -9.52 2.15
CA ASP A 101 6.21 -8.64 1.49
C ASP A 101 6.69 -8.38 0.05
N LEU A 102 6.14 -9.14 -0.91
CA LEU A 102 6.53 -9.08 -2.32
C LEU A 102 6.16 -7.73 -2.94
N THR A 103 5.02 -7.18 -2.54
CA THR A 103 4.55 -5.87 -3.01
C THR A 103 5.47 -4.75 -2.54
N ALA A 104 5.89 -4.77 -1.26
CA ALA A 104 6.81 -3.78 -0.74
C ALA A 104 8.18 -3.82 -1.44
N ALA A 105 8.72 -5.03 -1.66
CA ALA A 105 9.96 -5.22 -2.40
C ALA A 105 9.87 -4.60 -3.80
N ARG A 106 8.75 -4.84 -4.50
CA ARG A 106 8.53 -4.30 -5.84
C ARG A 106 8.33 -2.78 -5.85
N LEU A 107 7.57 -2.23 -4.90
CA LEU A 107 7.37 -0.78 -4.79
C LEU A 107 8.70 -0.05 -4.55
N LEU A 108 9.62 -0.67 -3.80
CA LEU A 108 10.98 -0.15 -3.61
C LEU A 108 11.82 -0.21 -4.91
N GLU A 109 11.65 -1.25 -5.72
CA GLU A 109 12.31 -1.36 -7.03
C GLU A 109 11.78 -0.34 -8.06
N ILE A 110 10.47 -0.05 -8.03
CA ILE A 110 9.83 0.87 -8.99
C ILE A 110 10.09 2.33 -8.61
N ASN A 111 10.10 2.64 -7.30
CA ASN A 111 10.31 3.99 -6.78
C ASN A 111 11.53 4.01 -5.83
N PRO A 112 12.77 3.96 -6.35
CA PRO A 112 13.98 4.01 -5.52
C PRO A 112 14.11 5.33 -4.72
N ASP A 113 13.40 6.38 -5.12
CA ASP A 113 13.31 7.65 -4.38
C ASP A 113 12.63 7.54 -3.02
N MET A 114 11.92 6.44 -2.73
CA MET A 114 11.49 6.08 -1.38
C MET A 114 12.66 5.91 -0.40
N LEU A 115 13.88 5.64 -0.90
CA LEU A 115 15.10 5.52 -0.10
C LEU A 115 15.80 6.88 0.14
N VAL A 116 15.48 7.91 -0.64
CA VAL A 116 16.19 9.21 -0.61
C VAL A 116 15.79 10.06 0.61
N GLY A 117 14.73 9.70 1.33
CA GLY A 117 14.38 10.30 2.63
C GLY A 117 15.08 9.70 3.86
N GLY A 118 15.71 8.53 3.73
CA GLY A 118 16.24 7.76 4.87
C GLY A 118 17.71 7.32 4.75
N ALA A 119 18.21 7.09 3.54
CA ALA A 119 19.58 6.62 3.33
C ALA A 119 20.64 7.74 3.33
N ALA A 120 20.23 9.01 3.13
CA ALA A 120 21.13 10.16 3.12
C ALA A 120 21.75 10.52 4.50
N LYS A 121 21.43 9.79 5.57
CA LYS A 121 22.05 9.97 6.89
C LYS A 121 22.93 8.80 7.37
N ALA A 122 23.00 7.69 6.63
CA ALA A 122 23.90 6.59 6.98
C ALA A 122 25.35 6.84 6.53
N ASN A 123 25.56 7.63 5.47
CA ASN A 123 26.89 7.98 4.97
C ASN A 123 27.44 9.31 5.52
N ALA A 124 26.71 9.98 6.42
CA ALA A 124 27.14 11.24 7.06
C ALA A 124 27.66 11.05 8.50
N ALA A 125 27.76 9.81 9.00
CA ALA A 125 28.28 9.49 10.33
C ALA A 125 29.67 8.81 10.29
N ALA A 126 30.35 8.83 9.14
CA ALA A 126 31.70 8.30 8.98
C ALA A 126 32.56 9.22 8.11
N ALA A 127 32.74 10.47 8.54
CA ALA A 127 33.89 11.33 8.18
C ALA A 127 33.79 12.65 8.96
N GLU A 128 34.56 12.79 10.03
CA GLU A 128 34.81 14.06 10.69
C GLU A 128 35.88 14.86 9.90
N ALA A 129 35.46 16.01 9.34
CA ALA A 129 36.12 17.33 9.20
C ALA A 129 37.54 17.49 8.58
N PRO A 130 37.97 18.72 8.17
CA PRO A 130 37.25 19.91 7.70
C PRO A 130 37.81 20.42 6.33
N ASP A 131 37.27 21.57 5.89
CA ASP A 131 37.82 22.57 4.95
C ASP A 131 37.15 22.81 3.59
N GLU A 132 36.68 24.06 3.51
CA GLU A 132 36.69 25.01 2.41
C GLU A 132 35.79 24.87 1.17
N ALA A 133 35.04 25.96 0.99
CA ALA A 133 34.75 26.69 -0.23
C ALA A 133 33.92 26.02 -1.34
N ALA A 134 32.78 26.66 -1.60
CA ALA A 134 31.97 26.53 -2.80
C ALA A 134 32.80 26.65 -4.09
N PRO A 135 32.23 26.19 -5.22
CA PRO A 135 31.68 27.20 -6.10
C PRO A 135 30.31 26.85 -6.69
N GLU A 136 29.53 27.91 -6.87
CA GLU A 136 28.40 28.00 -7.80
C GLU A 136 28.88 27.83 -9.25
N VAL A 137 28.09 27.16 -10.09
CA VAL A 137 27.95 27.54 -11.52
C VAL A 137 26.63 27.02 -12.10
N SER A 138 25.70 27.97 -12.21
CA SER A 138 24.91 28.35 -13.39
C SER A 138 24.32 27.29 -14.34
N ALA A 139 22.98 27.25 -14.29
CA ALA A 139 22.02 27.22 -15.40
C ALA A 139 22.48 26.84 -16.82
N ALA A 140 21.87 25.78 -17.36
CA ALA A 140 21.58 25.66 -18.79
C ALA A 140 20.06 25.53 -19.00
N LYS A 141 19.52 26.47 -19.77
CA LYS A 141 18.13 26.57 -20.21
C LYS A 141 17.79 25.46 -21.19
N GLY A 142 16.65 24.79 -20.97
CA GLY A 142 16.01 23.90 -21.94
C GLY A 142 14.55 23.73 -21.57
N GLY A 143 13.68 24.50 -22.21
CA GLY A 143 12.24 24.49 -21.94
C GLY A 143 11.56 23.26 -22.53
N VAL A 144 10.96 22.45 -21.66
CA VAL A 144 9.77 21.65 -21.97
C VAL A 144 8.84 21.86 -20.80
N GLY A 145 7.65 22.41 -21.07
CA GLY A 145 6.65 22.75 -20.06
C GLY A 145 6.24 21.51 -19.27
N ARG A 146 6.85 21.30 -18.10
CA ARG A 146 6.29 20.48 -17.04
C ARG A 146 5.11 21.24 -16.50
N THR A 147 3.90 20.76 -16.76
CA THR A 147 2.73 21.13 -15.97
C THR A 147 3.06 20.76 -14.53
N THR A 148 3.52 21.75 -13.76
CA THR A 148 3.82 21.58 -12.34
C THR A 148 2.49 21.27 -11.66
N LEU A 149 2.27 20.01 -11.32
CA LEU A 149 1.32 19.68 -10.27
C LEU A 149 1.70 20.55 -9.06
N PRO A 150 0.73 21.19 -8.38
CA PRO A 150 1.03 22.02 -7.23
C PRO A 150 1.80 21.17 -6.21
N VAL A 151 2.98 21.64 -5.82
CA VAL A 151 3.73 21.10 -4.68
C VAL A 151 2.78 21.14 -3.49
N ARG A 152 2.27 19.98 -3.09
CA ARG A 152 1.43 19.87 -1.90
C ARG A 152 2.25 20.41 -0.73
N PRO A 153 1.67 21.27 0.12
CA PRO A 153 2.46 21.99 1.11
C PRO A 153 3.14 20.99 2.04
N VAL A 154 4.47 21.07 2.14
CA VAL A 154 5.30 20.23 3.01
C VAL A 154 5.01 20.51 4.50
N ALA A 155 4.27 21.60 4.79
CA ALA A 155 3.86 22.01 6.11
C ALA A 155 2.38 22.41 6.16
N LEU A 156 1.69 22.02 7.24
CA LEU A 156 0.31 22.33 7.54
C LEU A 156 0.24 23.21 8.80
N ASN A 157 -0.29 24.43 8.64
CA ASN A 157 -0.50 25.32 9.77
C ASN A 157 -1.76 24.93 10.56
N LEU A 158 -1.59 24.54 11.81
CA LEU A 158 -2.68 24.10 12.70
C LEU A 158 -3.31 25.25 13.51
N ALA A 159 -2.79 26.48 13.44
CA ALA A 159 -3.22 27.60 14.28
C ALA A 159 -4.69 28.03 14.06
N SER A 160 -5.28 27.71 12.91
CA SER A 160 -6.68 28.00 12.61
C SER A 160 -7.66 26.95 13.15
N LEU A 161 -7.15 25.82 13.67
CA LEU A 161 -8.00 24.82 14.30
C LEU A 161 -8.33 25.22 15.74
N PRO A 162 -9.59 25.06 16.16
CA PRO A 162 -9.97 25.37 17.50
C PRO A 162 -9.52 24.26 18.47
N SER A 163 -9.54 24.56 19.77
CA SER A 163 -9.07 23.62 20.81
C SER A 163 -10.00 22.42 21.01
N ASP A 164 -11.28 22.59 20.72
CA ASP A 164 -12.29 21.53 20.63
C ASP A 164 -12.12 20.72 19.34
N GLY A 165 -12.75 19.55 19.25
CA GLY A 165 -12.64 18.64 18.11
C GLY A 165 -11.41 17.74 18.12
N ALA A 166 -10.50 17.92 19.08
CA ALA A 166 -9.39 17.01 19.30
C ALA A 166 -9.72 15.96 20.37
N ILE A 167 -9.26 14.73 20.13
CA ILE A 167 -9.20 13.66 21.13
C ILE A 167 -7.72 13.51 21.50
N VAL A 168 -7.39 13.84 22.75
CA VAL A 168 -6.01 13.80 23.24
C VAL A 168 -5.76 12.51 24.01
N TRP A 169 -4.75 11.74 23.60
CA TRP A 169 -4.43 10.43 24.19
C TRP A 169 -2.92 10.17 24.19
N GLY A 170 -2.49 9.05 24.79
CA GLY A 170 -1.08 8.71 24.97
C GLY A 170 -0.43 9.44 26.15
N ASN A 171 0.88 9.67 26.11
CA ASN A 171 1.57 10.36 27.19
C ASN A 171 1.34 11.87 27.11
N ARG A 172 0.39 12.38 27.90
CA ARG A 172 0.05 13.82 27.96
C ARG A 172 1.20 14.72 28.43
N ALA A 173 2.19 14.15 29.12
CA ALA A 173 3.40 14.86 29.59
C ALA A 173 4.59 14.74 28.63
N ALA A 174 4.46 13.99 27.53
CA ALA A 174 5.53 13.84 26.56
C ALA A 174 5.87 15.19 25.90
N LYS A 175 7.18 15.41 25.70
CA LYS A 175 7.68 16.61 25.01
C LYS A 175 7.29 16.65 23.54
N GLN A 176 7.20 15.47 22.92
CA GLN A 176 6.85 15.31 21.53
C GLN A 176 5.32 15.22 21.38
N THR A 177 4.75 16.15 20.61
CA THR A 177 3.33 16.13 20.27
C THR A 177 3.18 15.83 18.78
N VAL A 178 2.25 14.92 18.46
CA VAL A 178 1.87 14.60 17.09
C VAL A 178 0.38 14.87 16.91
N THR A 179 0.04 15.67 15.90
CA THR A 179 -1.35 15.87 15.49
C THR A 179 -1.66 14.93 14.34
N VAL A 180 -2.76 14.19 14.43
CA VAL A 180 -3.15 13.23 13.38
C VAL A 180 -4.58 13.50 12.92
N PHE A 181 -4.79 13.63 11.61
CA PHE A 181 -6.11 13.65 11.02
C PHE A 181 -6.48 12.23 10.59
N THR A 182 -7.61 11.74 11.08
CA THR A 182 -7.95 10.32 11.01
C THR A 182 -9.39 10.08 10.58
N ASP A 183 -9.69 8.82 10.28
CA ASP A 183 -11.04 8.32 10.03
C ASP A 183 -11.18 6.95 10.71
N PHE A 184 -12.27 6.73 11.46
CA PHE A 184 -12.47 5.50 12.24
C PHE A 184 -12.71 4.24 11.39
N ARG A 185 -13.02 4.38 10.10
CA ARG A 185 -13.13 3.26 9.13
C ARG A 185 -11.82 3.03 8.37
N CYS A 186 -10.81 3.88 8.54
CA CYS A 186 -9.52 3.73 7.85
C CYS A 186 -8.64 2.68 8.54
N GLY A 187 -8.32 1.60 7.82
CA GLY A 187 -7.42 0.54 8.32
C GLY A 187 -6.00 1.04 8.64
N TYR A 188 -5.49 2.01 7.89
CA TYR A 188 -4.19 2.64 8.17
C TYR A 188 -4.22 3.57 9.38
N CYS A 189 -5.35 4.22 9.68
CA CYS A 189 -5.52 4.96 10.92
C CYS A 189 -5.44 4.01 12.12
N ARG A 190 -6.14 2.88 12.07
CA ARG A 190 -6.02 1.82 13.10
C ARG A 190 -4.57 1.34 13.28
N ALA A 191 -3.87 1.07 12.18
CA ALA A 191 -2.47 0.65 12.23
C ALA A 191 -1.57 1.72 12.86
N LEU A 192 -1.76 3.00 12.49
CA LEU A 192 -1.02 4.12 13.06
C LEU A 192 -1.30 4.27 14.56
N THR A 193 -2.56 4.16 15.00
CA THR A 193 -2.94 4.20 16.41
C THR A 193 -2.19 3.13 17.21
N ASN A 194 -2.06 1.90 16.69
CA ASN A 194 -1.30 0.84 17.36
C ASN A 194 0.20 1.17 17.49
N VAL A 195 0.79 1.80 16.49
CA VAL A 195 2.19 2.26 16.54
C VAL A 195 2.34 3.36 17.60
N LEU A 196 1.52 4.41 17.53
CA LEU A 196 1.58 5.56 18.42
C LEU A 196 1.33 5.19 19.90
N ARG A 197 0.48 4.18 20.17
CA ARG A 197 0.28 3.63 21.53
C ARG A 197 1.56 3.05 22.14
N SER A 198 2.50 2.60 21.32
CA SER A 198 3.77 2.02 21.77
C SER A 198 4.90 3.06 21.89
N MET A 199 4.59 4.34 21.66
CA MET A 199 5.56 5.44 21.64
C MET A 199 5.33 6.40 22.82
N ASP A 200 6.39 7.07 23.24
CA ASP A 200 6.33 8.11 24.28
C ASP A 200 5.98 9.49 23.66
N VAL A 201 4.72 9.64 23.21
CA VAL A 201 4.24 10.84 22.53
C VAL A 201 2.86 11.27 23.04
N ARG A 202 2.60 12.58 22.97
CA ARG A 202 1.27 13.15 23.14
C ARG A 202 0.58 13.15 21.78
N VAL A 203 -0.54 12.44 21.66
CA VAL A 203 -1.30 12.40 20.40
C VAL A 203 -2.49 13.34 20.48
N VAL A 204 -2.63 14.19 19.46
CA VAL A 204 -3.78 15.06 19.24
C VAL A 204 -4.50 14.56 18.00
N GLU A 205 -5.48 13.69 18.20
CA GLU A 205 -6.22 13.09 17.11
C GLU A 205 -7.45 13.92 16.73
N ARG A 206 -7.60 14.19 15.44
CA ARG A 206 -8.65 15.04 14.88
C ARG A 206 -9.40 14.27 13.79
N PRO A 207 -10.53 13.62 14.12
CA PRO A 207 -11.31 12.88 13.14
C PRO A 207 -11.85 13.82 12.03
N ILE A 208 -11.75 13.37 10.77
CA ILE A 208 -12.20 14.12 9.58
C ILE A 208 -13.17 13.35 8.68
N SER A 209 -13.54 12.14 9.09
CA SER A 209 -14.65 11.35 8.52
C SER A 209 -14.68 11.20 6.98
N VAL A 210 -13.55 11.27 6.29
CA VAL A 210 -13.48 11.21 4.81
C VAL A 210 -14.00 9.90 4.21
N LEU A 211 -14.08 8.82 5.01
CA LEU A 211 -14.67 7.54 4.64
C LEU A 211 -16.10 7.35 5.21
N GLY A 212 -16.74 8.44 5.63
CA GLY A 212 -18.10 8.45 6.15
C GLY A 212 -18.21 7.89 7.57
N SER A 213 -17.22 8.13 8.43
CA SER A 213 -17.18 7.64 9.83
C SER A 213 -17.71 8.62 10.87
N ARG A 214 -18.46 9.66 10.45
CA ARG A 214 -18.92 10.75 11.33
C ARG A 214 -19.75 10.25 12.52
N ASP A 215 -20.60 9.25 12.31
CA ASP A 215 -21.41 8.63 13.36
C ASP A 215 -20.56 7.96 14.47
N ILE A 216 -19.40 7.43 14.09
CA ILE A 216 -18.43 6.83 15.03
C ILE A 216 -17.68 7.96 15.73
N ALA A 217 -17.22 8.96 14.97
CA ALA A 217 -16.51 10.11 15.50
C ALA A 217 -17.33 10.88 16.55
N ASP A 218 -18.62 11.12 16.30
CA ASP A 218 -19.52 11.77 17.26
C ASP A 218 -19.63 10.96 18.56
N ARG A 219 -19.83 9.65 18.48
CA ARG A 219 -19.94 8.77 19.66
C ARG A 219 -18.63 8.71 20.45
N VAL A 220 -17.48 8.62 19.77
CA VAL A 220 -16.18 8.62 20.43
C VAL A 220 -15.93 9.98 21.09
N TYR A 221 -16.13 11.07 20.36
CA TYR A 221 -15.87 12.42 20.84
C TYR A 221 -16.77 12.81 22.02
N CYS A 222 -18.05 12.41 22.00
CA CYS A 222 -18.96 12.67 23.12
C CYS A 222 -18.77 11.71 24.32
N SER A 223 -17.88 10.72 24.22
CA SER A 223 -17.69 9.74 25.31
C SER A 223 -17.02 10.38 26.52
N LYS A 224 -17.44 9.98 27.73
CA LYS A 224 -16.81 10.42 28.98
C LYS A 224 -15.31 10.08 29.02
N ASN A 225 -14.95 8.92 28.48
CA ASN A 225 -13.57 8.51 28.27
C ASN A 225 -13.32 8.37 26.76
N GLN A 226 -12.89 9.47 26.13
CA GLN A 226 -12.67 9.53 24.70
C GLN A 226 -11.55 8.58 24.24
N GLU A 227 -10.46 8.45 25.02
CA GLU A 227 -9.33 7.56 24.69
C GLU A 227 -9.76 6.09 24.67
N GLN A 228 -10.51 5.65 25.68
CA GLN A 228 -11.07 4.29 25.70
C GLN A 228 -12.01 4.06 24.51
N ALA A 229 -12.93 5.00 24.24
CA ALA A 229 -13.88 4.89 23.13
C ALA A 229 -13.18 4.89 21.77
N LEU A 230 -12.12 5.68 21.61
CA LEU A 230 -11.31 5.76 20.40
C LEU A 230 -10.64 4.41 20.09
N HIS A 231 -10.02 3.80 21.10
CA HIS A 231 -9.37 2.50 20.91
C HIS A 231 -10.39 1.38 20.64
N ALA A 232 -11.53 1.38 21.33
CA ALA A 232 -12.62 0.44 21.06
C ALA A 232 -13.17 0.61 19.64
N ALA A 233 -13.40 1.86 19.19
CA ALA A 233 -13.85 2.16 17.84
C ALA A 233 -12.88 1.64 16.77
N TYR A 234 -11.58 1.84 16.95
CA TYR A 234 -10.57 1.26 16.05
C TYR A 234 -10.51 -0.27 16.09
N ALA A 235 -10.72 -0.87 17.27
CA ALA A 235 -10.76 -2.32 17.42
C ALA A 235 -12.06 -2.96 16.85
N GLY A 236 -13.08 -2.16 16.56
CA GLY A 236 -14.41 -2.65 16.21
C GLY A 236 -15.17 -3.21 17.41
N GLU A 237 -14.76 -2.82 18.61
CA GLU A 237 -15.36 -3.26 19.87
C GLU A 237 -16.50 -2.32 20.30
N PRO A 238 -17.53 -2.85 20.99
CA PRO A 238 -18.57 -2.01 21.55
C PRO A 238 -18.01 -1.10 22.65
N PHE A 239 -18.45 0.15 22.65
CA PHE A 239 -18.18 1.10 23.74
C PHE A 239 -19.46 1.83 24.12
N LYS A 240 -19.47 2.40 25.31
CA LYS A 240 -20.65 3.10 25.82
C LYS A 240 -20.97 4.30 24.93
N ALA A 241 -22.10 4.23 24.22
CA ALA A 241 -22.62 5.36 23.48
C ALA A 241 -22.99 6.48 24.48
N PRO A 242 -22.42 7.68 24.33
CA PRO A 242 -22.76 8.80 25.18
C PRO A 242 -24.13 9.40 24.82
N GLY A 243 -24.64 10.27 25.69
CA GLY A 243 -25.71 11.21 25.32
C GLY A 243 -25.21 12.26 24.33
N SER A 244 -26.10 13.11 23.83
CA SER A 244 -25.72 14.20 22.92
C SER A 244 -24.73 15.17 23.58
N CYS A 245 -23.75 15.62 22.81
CA CYS A 245 -22.81 16.67 23.19
C CYS A 245 -22.61 17.65 22.02
N ASP A 246 -21.91 18.76 22.24
CA ASP A 246 -21.55 19.69 21.16
C ASP A 246 -20.42 19.11 20.32
N THR A 247 -20.68 18.85 19.04
CA THR A 247 -19.73 18.27 18.07
C THR A 247 -19.19 19.28 17.05
N LYS A 248 -19.40 20.59 17.23
CA LYS A 248 -18.91 21.64 16.32
C LYS A 248 -17.39 21.60 16.08
N GLY A 249 -16.62 21.13 17.06
CA GLY A 249 -15.19 20.91 16.89
C GLY A 249 -14.86 19.86 15.81
N LEU A 250 -15.69 18.83 15.66
CA LEU A 250 -15.55 17.85 14.57
C LEU A 250 -15.90 18.47 13.22
N ASP A 251 -16.92 19.34 13.14
CA ASP A 251 -17.21 20.10 11.92
C ASP A 251 -16.02 20.98 11.51
N ALA A 252 -15.34 21.59 12.48
CA ALA A 252 -14.16 22.41 12.24
C ALA A 252 -13.00 21.57 11.67
N ASN A 253 -12.81 20.33 12.17
CA ASN A 253 -11.82 19.41 11.61
C ASN A 253 -12.12 19.08 10.15
N GLU A 254 -13.36 18.72 9.83
CA GLU A 254 -13.78 18.34 8.48
C GLU A 254 -13.67 19.50 7.50
N LYS A 255 -14.09 20.70 7.91
CA LYS A 255 -13.93 21.94 7.12
C LYS A 255 -12.46 22.28 6.90
N PHE A 256 -11.62 22.12 7.92
CA PHE A 256 -10.19 22.33 7.79
C PHE A 256 -9.58 21.34 6.80
N ALA A 257 -9.90 20.05 6.94
CA ALA A 257 -9.44 19.01 6.01
C ALA A 257 -9.84 19.31 4.56
N GLN A 258 -11.10 19.69 4.32
CA GLN A 258 -11.59 20.07 3.00
C GLN A 258 -10.82 21.28 2.44
N LYS A 259 -10.67 22.33 3.24
CA LYS A 259 -9.96 23.56 2.85
C LYS A 259 -8.49 23.30 2.49
N HIS A 260 -7.85 22.37 3.20
CA HIS A 260 -6.43 22.04 3.04
C HIS A 260 -6.18 20.83 2.12
N GLY A 261 -7.22 20.29 1.48
CA GLY A 261 -7.09 19.20 0.51
C GLY A 261 -6.72 17.85 1.13
N LEU A 262 -7.02 17.63 2.42
CA LEU A 262 -6.77 16.36 3.11
C LEU A 262 -7.83 15.34 2.68
N SER A 263 -7.63 14.71 1.52
CA SER A 263 -8.56 13.75 0.92
C SER A 263 -8.31 12.29 1.36
N GLY A 264 -7.23 12.04 2.10
CA GLY A 264 -6.86 10.73 2.60
C GLY A 264 -6.48 10.78 4.08
N THR A 265 -6.55 9.62 4.75
CA THR A 265 -6.14 9.46 6.15
C THR A 265 -5.26 8.21 6.30
N PRO A 266 -4.32 8.19 7.25
CA PRO A 266 -4.00 9.25 8.19
C PRO A 266 -3.15 10.37 7.58
N VAL A 267 -3.27 11.59 8.12
CA VAL A 267 -2.32 12.69 7.90
C VAL A 267 -1.66 13.00 9.22
N ILE A 268 -0.33 12.98 9.27
CA ILE A 268 0.47 13.14 10.48
C ILE A 268 1.16 14.49 10.41
N VAL A 269 1.01 15.32 11.44
CA VAL A 269 1.55 16.68 11.50
C VAL A 269 2.39 16.84 12.76
N ARG A 270 3.63 17.26 12.56
CA ARG A 270 4.60 17.55 13.62
C ARG A 270 4.35 18.95 14.19
N SER A 271 4.91 19.24 15.35
CA SER A 271 4.74 20.52 16.05
C SER A 271 5.20 21.76 15.26
N ASP A 272 6.16 21.61 14.35
CA ASP A 272 6.64 22.67 13.45
C ASP A 272 5.82 22.79 12.16
N GLY A 273 4.71 22.06 12.07
CA GLY A 273 3.82 22.03 10.93
C GLY A 273 4.25 21.05 9.83
N ALA A 274 5.44 20.46 9.86
CA ALA A 274 5.82 19.47 8.86
C ALA A 274 4.80 18.32 8.82
N MET A 275 4.33 17.95 7.63
CA MET A 275 3.27 16.94 7.49
C MET A 275 3.67 15.76 6.62
N LEU A 276 3.06 14.62 6.91
CA LEU A 276 3.17 13.37 6.17
C LEU A 276 1.77 12.84 5.86
N GLU A 277 1.56 12.46 4.61
CA GLU A 277 0.38 11.70 4.22
C GLU A 277 0.67 10.19 4.34
N GLY A 278 -0.29 9.47 4.91
CA GLY A 278 -0.28 8.03 5.07
C GLY A 278 0.43 7.53 6.32
N TYR A 279 0.29 6.23 6.55
CA TYR A 279 0.91 5.50 7.65
C TYR A 279 2.44 5.49 7.55
N ARG A 280 3.13 5.49 8.70
CA ARG A 280 4.57 5.24 8.81
C ARG A 280 4.85 4.31 10.00
N PRO A 281 5.89 3.46 9.91
CA PRO A 281 6.29 2.58 11.02
C PRO A 281 6.93 3.39 12.17
N LYS A 282 7.03 2.74 13.34
CA LYS A 282 7.50 3.35 14.59
C LYS A 282 8.86 4.02 14.43
N GLU A 283 9.83 3.30 13.89
CA GLU A 283 11.23 3.73 13.79
C GLU A 283 11.35 5.00 12.95
N PHE A 284 10.57 5.07 11.87
CA PHE A 284 10.48 6.26 11.03
C PHE A 284 9.87 7.44 11.80
N LEU A 285 8.75 7.23 12.50
CA LEU A 285 8.07 8.29 13.25
C LEU A 285 8.94 8.84 14.38
N GLU A 286 9.65 7.97 15.11
CA GLU A 286 10.59 8.39 16.15
C GLU A 286 11.72 9.26 15.58
N ALA A 287 12.30 8.86 14.45
CA ALA A 287 13.34 9.65 13.79
C ALA A 287 12.80 10.97 13.24
N TRP A 288 11.61 10.95 12.64
CA TRP A 288 11.00 12.12 12.02
C TRP A 288 10.52 13.14 13.05
N LEU A 289 9.93 12.72 14.17
CA LEU A 289 9.48 13.63 15.23
C LEU A 289 10.64 14.40 15.89
N LYS A 290 11.82 13.77 16.02
CA LYS A 290 13.04 14.45 16.49
C LYS A 290 13.50 15.61 15.59
N GLY A 291 13.04 15.65 14.35
CA GLY A 291 13.35 16.73 13.40
C GLY A 291 12.60 18.04 13.66
N ALA A 292 11.68 18.10 14.62
CA ALA A 292 11.08 19.34 15.07
C ALA A 292 12.18 20.20 15.72
N LYS A 293 12.71 21.17 14.98
CA LYS A 293 13.65 22.14 15.55
C LYS A 293 12.90 22.96 16.61
N SER A 294 13.48 23.03 17.80
CA SER A 294 13.00 23.86 18.92
C SER A 294 13.03 25.34 18.57
#